data_AF-A0A419T6A2-F1
#
_entry.id   AF-A0A419T6A2-F1
#
_cell.length_a   1.000
_cell.length_b   1.000
_cell.length_c   1.000
_cell.angle_alpha   90.00
_cell.angle_beta   90.00
_cell.angle_gamma   90.00
#
_symmetry.space_group_name_H-M   'P 1'
#
loop_
_entity.id
_entity.type
_entity.pdbx_description
1 polymer ?
#
loop_
_entity_poly.entity_id
_entity_poly.type
_entity_poly.pdbx_seq_one_letter_code
_entity_poly.pdbx_strand_id
1 'polypeptide(L)' 'MATNKKMAVKYKTASLIHSKGFEKYQQDFARVLLPEEEYTVEEAKEILDKYFEKKKEGK' A
#
# COMPACT_ATOMS: atom_id res chain seq x y z
N MET A 1 -14.64 -25.18 0.61
CA MET A 1 -14.02 -23.90 0.19
C MET A 1 -14.30 -22.89 1.28
N ALA A 2 -13.37 -22.67 2.21
CA ALA A 2 -13.57 -21.79 3.34
C ALA A 2 -13.01 -20.40 3.01
N THR A 3 -13.92 -19.42 2.96
CA THR A 3 -13.64 -18.00 2.75
C THR A 3 -13.15 -17.34 4.04
N ASN A 4 -12.06 -16.58 3.89
CA ASN A 4 -11.98 -15.18 4.32
C ASN A 4 -11.99 -14.89 5.83
N LYS A 5 -10.83 -15.06 6.48
CA LYS A 5 -10.48 -14.22 7.63
C LYS A 5 -9.29 -13.39 7.20
N LYS A 6 -9.50 -12.07 7.04
CA LYS A 6 -8.44 -11.07 6.90
C LYS A 6 -7.61 -11.12 8.18
N MET A 7 -6.73 -12.10 8.28
CA MET A 7 -5.55 -11.95 9.12
C MET A 7 -4.84 -10.76 8.49
N ALA A 8 -4.61 -9.72 9.27
CA ALA A 8 -3.76 -8.60 8.92
C ALA A 8 -2.34 -9.16 8.69
N VAL A 9 -2.15 -9.87 7.58
CA VAL A 9 -0.86 -10.42 7.20
C VAL A 9 -0.03 -9.22 6.84
N LYS A 10 0.93 -8.93 7.72
CA LYS A 10 1.95 -7.95 7.46
C LYS A 10 2.88 -8.54 6.40
N TYR A 11 3.09 -7.77 5.35
CA TYR A 11 4.04 -8.08 4.30
C TYR A 11 5.16 -7.08 4.40
N LYS A 12 6.37 -7.51 4.03
CA LYS A 12 7.48 -6.59 3.86
C LYS A 12 7.09 -5.51 2.86
N THR A 13 7.32 -4.25 3.19
CA THR A 13 7.03 -3.08 2.35
C THR A 13 7.58 -3.26 0.95
N ALA A 14 8.82 -3.72 0.83
CA ALA A 14 9.44 -4.03 -0.46
C ALA A 14 8.67 -5.09 -1.28
N SER A 15 8.16 -6.16 -0.65
CA SER A 15 7.36 -7.17 -1.36
C SER A 15 5.95 -6.66 -1.67
N LEU A 16 5.40 -5.82 -0.79
CA LEU A 16 4.06 -5.26 -0.91
C LEU A 16 3.97 -4.22 -2.04
N ILE A 17 4.94 -3.30 -2.15
CA ILE A 17 4.99 -2.30 -3.23
C ILE A 17 5.31 -2.90 -4.61
N HIS A 18 5.88 -4.10 -4.65
CA HIS A 18 6.08 -4.88 -5.88
C HIS A 18 4.86 -5.74 -6.26
N SER A 19 3.82 -5.78 -5.42
CA SER A 19 2.62 -6.55 -5.68
C SER A 19 1.68 -5.83 -6.64
N LYS A 20 0.86 -6.59 -7.39
CA LYS A 20 -0.03 -6.06 -8.44
C LYS A 20 -0.98 -4.96 -7.98
N GLY A 21 -1.39 -4.98 -6.71
CA GLY A 21 -2.26 -3.95 -6.14
C GLY A 21 -1.60 -2.57 -5.98
N PHE A 22 -0.27 -2.52 -6.00
CA PHE A 22 0.54 -1.32 -5.75
C PHE A 22 1.32 -0.85 -6.98
N GLU A 23 1.27 -1.58 -8.11
CA GLU A 23 1.92 -1.20 -9.38
C GLU A 23 1.44 0.15 -9.93
N LYS A 24 0.24 0.61 -9.53
CA LYS A 24 -0.30 1.93 -9.90
C LYS A 24 0.39 3.09 -9.17
N TYR A 25 1.14 2.82 -8.11
CA TYR A 25 1.88 3.82 -7.34
C TYR A 25 3.36 3.78 -7.71
N GLN A 26 4.04 4.93 -7.68
CA GLN A 26 5.48 4.98 -7.92
C GLN A 26 6.21 4.33 -6.75
N GLN A 27 6.98 3.26 -7.01
CA GLN A 27 7.64 2.43 -5.98
C GLN A 27 8.56 3.23 -5.06
N ASP A 28 9.32 4.18 -5.61
CA ASP A 28 10.20 5.06 -4.83
C ASP A 28 9.41 5.89 -3.80
N PHE A 29 8.30 6.49 -4.24
CA PHE A 29 7.40 7.21 -3.32
C PHE A 29 6.73 6.27 -2.34
N ALA A 30 6.32 5.08 -2.78
CA ALA A 30 5.70 4.11 -1.89
C ALA A 30 6.65 3.71 -0.75
N ARG A 31 7.94 3.54 -1.04
CA ARG A 31 8.97 3.26 -0.03
C ARG A 31 9.22 4.42 0.93
N VAL A 32 9.13 5.67 0.45
CA VAL A 32 9.28 6.87 1.31
C VAL A 32 8.04 7.09 2.18
N LEU A 33 6.84 6.81 1.65
CA LEU A 33 5.57 6.97 2.35
C LEU A 33 5.29 5.85 3.36
N LEU A 34 5.91 4.68 3.17
CA LEU A 34 5.83 3.52 4.04
C LEU A 34 7.17 3.35 4.78
N PRO A 35 7.45 4.14 5.84
CA PRO A 35 8.73 4.16 6.52
C PRO A 35 9.04 2.86 7.30
N GLU A 36 8.02 2.10 7.69
CA GLU A 36 8.21 0.82 8.36
C GLU A 36 8.51 -0.30 7.36
N GLU A 37 9.17 -1.35 7.85
CA GLU A 37 9.54 -2.49 7.02
C GLU A 37 8.36 -3.41 6.70
N GLU A 38 7.26 -3.33 7.46
CA GLU A 38 6.15 -4.26 7.37
C GLU A 38 4.80 -3.54 7.50
N TYR A 39 3.93 -3.73 6.50
CA TYR A 39 2.57 -3.19 6.49
C TYR A 39 1.57 -4.24 6.07
N THR A 40 0.33 -4.06 6.52
CA THR A 40 -0.80 -4.74 5.88
C THR A 40 -1.14 -4.08 4.54
N VAL A 41 -1.79 -4.84 3.67
CA VAL A 41 -2.29 -4.31 2.38
C VAL A 41 -3.23 -3.13 2.59
N GLU A 42 -4.05 -3.15 3.63
CA GLU A 42 -5.02 -2.09 3.92
C GLU A 42 -4.32 -0.82 4.43
N GLU A 43 -3.40 -0.92 5.38
CA GLU A 43 -2.63 0.23 5.89
C GLU A 43 -1.79 0.89 4.80
N ALA A 44 -1.03 0.09 4.05
CA ALA A 44 -0.21 0.62 2.97
C ALA A 44 -1.06 1.30 1.90
N LYS A 45 -2.20 0.71 1.55
CA LYS A 45 -3.11 1.30 0.58
C LYS A 45 -3.69 2.61 1.08
N GLU A 46 -4.12 2.70 2.33
CA GLU A 46 -4.69 3.92 2.90
C GLU A 46 -3.67 5.08 2.92
N ILE A 47 -2.42 4.82 3.32
CA ILE A 47 -1.35 5.82 3.33
C ILE A 47 -1.07 6.33 1.92
N LEU A 48 -0.95 5.41 0.96
CA LEU A 48 -0.69 5.77 -0.44
C LEU A 48 -1.89 6.49 -1.06
N ASP A 49 -3.12 5.98 -0.91
CA ASP A 49 -4.32 6.65 -1.44
C ASP A 49 -4.42 8.07 -0.89
N LYS A 50 -4.25 8.27 0.42
CA LYS A 50 -4.29 9.61 1.02
C LYS A 50 -3.28 10.58 0.42
N TYR A 51 -2.10 10.11 0.02
CA TYR A 51 -1.08 10.94 -0.62
C TYR A 51 -1.36 11.19 -2.11
N PHE A 52 -1.78 10.15 -2.83
CA PHE A 52 -1.99 10.20 -4.28
C PHE A 52 -3.37 10.78 -4.66
N GLU A 53 -4.41 10.60 -3.86
CA GLU A 53 -5.72 11.25 -4.04
C GLU A 53 -5.68 12.74 -3.75
N LYS A 54 -4.87 13.18 -2.78
CA LYS A 54 -4.66 14.61 -2.53
C LYS A 54 -4.06 15.34 -3.74
N LYS A 55 -3.43 14.63 -4.68
CA LYS A 55 -2.98 15.20 -5.97
C LYS A 55 -4.09 15.31 -7.03
N LYS A 56 -5.25 14.66 -6.84
CA LYS A 56 -6.38 14.74 -7.79
C LYS A 56 -7.33 15.89 -7.50
N GLU A 57 -7.28 16.50 -6.32
CA GLU A 57 -8.10 17.66 -5.94
C GLU A 57 -7.42 18.99 -6.31
N GLY A 58 -6.98 19.05 -7.57
CA GLY A 58 -6.43 20.24 -8.21
C GLY A 58 -6.99 20.34 -9.63
N LYS A 59 -8.32 20.40 -9.74
CA LYS A 59 -9.03 20.72 -10.98
C LYS A 59 -10.12 21.73 -10.68
#